data_AF-A0AA35RX22-F1
#
_entry.id   AF-A0AA35RX22-F1
#
_cell.length_a   1.000
_cell.length_b   1.000
_cell.length_c   1.000
_cell.angle_alpha   90.00
_cell.angle_beta   90.00
_cell.angle_gamma   90.00
#
_symmetry.space_group_name_H-M   'P 1'
#
loop_
_entity.id
_entity.type
_entity.pdbx_description
1 polymer ?
#
loop_
_entity_poly.entity_id
_entity_poly.type
_entity_poly.pdbx_seq_one_letter_code
_entity_poly.pdbx_strand_id
1 'polypeptide(L)'
;MDGYCSPLHGCITEPSDSSTTDSPNDKVPLTGQLVMSHADFVKSALGSEPQSMGKTEELSITEPPDPTAPAFSLSDVVTGKPRILRGSPDNEFAERLIKSRKPVVVKNSVVSLWAAMDKWNFSYLANNMGTEILEQVKCTDNYLSFDPDRTAPLKLSIALPFTERNMSTSSFFSCIQDPSVCLDGMLGHYYFGSVPESLRGDLNSTRSLYRTEKDFKAGRQFLWISSAGMITHGHFDQDYNFFVQLRGRKRFTLWSPSQHELLCMYPRVHPLWHKSRVNFRAPDLSRFPKLCQVQSPAGCAGTR
;
A
#
# COMPACT_ATOMS: atom_id res chain seq x y z
N MET A 1 21.41 -1.32 -21.46
CA MET A 1 20.69 -0.04 -21.63
C MET A 1 19.25 -0.43 -21.93
N ASP A 2 18.39 -0.43 -20.91
CA ASP A 2 16.97 -0.77 -21.04
C ASP A 2 16.18 0.42 -20.51
N GLY A 3 15.93 1.41 -21.38
CA GLY A 3 15.09 2.55 -21.08
C GLY A 3 13.61 2.17 -21.08
N TYR A 4 12.83 2.76 -20.18
CA TYR A 4 11.37 2.62 -20.18
C TYR A 4 10.79 3.51 -21.27
N CYS A 5 10.04 2.93 -22.21
CA CYS A 5 9.34 3.66 -23.28
C CYS A 5 7.84 3.55 -23.10
N SER A 6 7.16 4.69 -23.04
CA SER A 6 5.69 4.78 -23.09
C SER A 6 5.25 5.35 -24.45
N PRO A 7 4.14 4.87 -25.04
CA PRO A 7 3.59 5.42 -26.30
C PRO A 7 3.23 6.91 -26.24
N LEU A 8 3.00 7.45 -25.04
CA LEU A 8 2.62 8.85 -24.82
C LEU A 8 3.77 9.73 -24.33
N HIS A 9 4.80 9.15 -23.70
CA HIS A 9 5.85 9.92 -23.00
C HIS A 9 7.26 9.70 -23.58
N GLY A 10 7.39 8.91 -24.66
CA GLY A 10 8.69 8.58 -25.24
C GLY A 10 9.54 7.70 -24.32
N CYS A 11 10.79 7.47 -24.74
CA CYS A 11 11.76 6.67 -23.99
C CYS A 11 12.55 7.53 -23.02
N ILE A 12 12.53 7.20 -21.73
CA ILE A 12 13.38 7.82 -20.74
C ILE A 12 14.69 7.03 -20.69
N THR A 13 15.79 7.65 -21.11
CA THR A 13 17.15 7.16 -20.91
C THR A 13 17.77 7.90 -19.73
N GLU A 14 18.19 7.17 -18.69
CA GLU A 14 19.08 7.75 -17.68
C GLU A 14 20.48 7.96 -18.28
N PRO A 15 21.18 9.07 -17.95
CA PRO A 15 22.53 9.30 -18.46
C PRO A 15 23.49 8.23 -17.94
N SER A 16 24.25 7.62 -18.84
CA SER A 16 25.36 6.75 -18.49
C SER A 16 26.58 7.59 -18.09
N ASP A 17 26.99 7.54 -16.83
CA ASP A 17 28.24 8.13 -16.38
C ASP A 17 29.45 7.37 -16.95
N SER A 18 30.27 8.06 -17.75
CA SER A 18 31.64 7.66 -18.09
C SER A 18 32.59 8.85 -17.94
N SER A 19 33.31 8.85 -16.82
CA SER A 19 34.63 9.43 -16.48
C SER A 19 35.21 10.65 -17.25
N THR A 20 35.34 11.74 -16.48
CA THR A 20 36.52 12.63 -16.25
C THR A 20 37.27 13.34 -17.38
N THR A 21 37.27 14.69 -17.33
CA THR A 21 38.47 15.56 -17.18
C THR A 21 38.08 16.97 -16.69
N ASP A 22 38.88 17.53 -15.77
CA ASP A 22 38.71 18.82 -15.08
C ASP A 22 38.84 20.06 -15.98
N SER A 23 38.03 21.10 -15.70
CA SER A 23 38.48 22.51 -15.67
C SER A 23 37.51 23.40 -14.87
N PRO A 24 38.00 24.36 -14.07
CA PRO A 24 37.20 25.14 -13.12
C PRO A 24 36.68 26.44 -13.74
N ASN A 25 35.51 26.87 -13.24
CA ASN A 25 34.74 28.07 -13.60
C ASN A 25 33.81 27.92 -14.82
N ASP A 26 32.58 27.47 -14.54
CA ASP A 26 31.38 28.21 -14.93
C ASP A 26 30.21 27.74 -14.05
N LYS A 27 30.00 28.45 -12.93
CA LYS A 27 28.78 28.31 -12.13
C LYS A 27 27.68 29.10 -12.83
N VAL A 28 26.93 28.47 -13.72
CA VAL A 28 25.61 28.98 -14.12
C VAL A 28 24.63 28.62 -13.00
N PRO A 29 24.01 29.58 -12.31
CA PRO A 29 23.02 29.27 -11.30
C PRO A 29 21.77 28.75 -11.99
N LEU A 30 21.40 27.49 -11.73
CA LEU A 30 20.06 26.98 -11.97
C LEU A 30 19.11 27.61 -10.93
N THR A 31 18.75 28.87 -11.15
CA THR A 31 17.48 29.42 -10.65
C THR A 31 16.37 28.73 -11.42
N GLY A 32 15.94 27.58 -10.92
CA GLY A 32 14.71 26.93 -11.39
C GLY A 32 13.53 27.80 -10.99
N GLN A 33 12.99 28.55 -11.96
CA GLN A 33 11.66 29.12 -11.86
C GLN A 33 10.67 28.02 -11.48
N LEU A 34 9.89 28.27 -10.43
CA LEU A 34 8.76 27.44 -10.03
C LEU A 34 7.87 27.23 -11.27
N VAL A 35 7.89 26.03 -11.83
CA VAL A 35 6.95 25.67 -12.88
C VAL A 35 5.57 25.73 -12.24
N MET A 36 4.73 26.64 -12.75
CA MET A 36 3.36 26.89 -12.33
C MET A 36 2.65 25.57 -11.98
N SER A 37 1.96 25.55 -10.86
CA SER A 37 1.15 24.39 -10.51
C SER A 37 0.06 24.22 -11.59
N HIS A 38 -0.34 22.99 -11.88
CA HIS A 38 -1.43 22.72 -12.82
C HIS A 38 -2.74 23.42 -12.38
N ALA A 39 -2.87 23.78 -11.10
CA ALA A 39 -3.98 24.57 -10.57
C ALA A 39 -3.97 26.04 -11.07
N ASP A 40 -2.80 26.60 -11.39
CA ASP A 40 -2.67 27.96 -11.92
C ASP A 40 -3.07 28.03 -13.41
N PHE A 41 -2.83 26.96 -14.17
CA PHE A 41 -3.28 26.82 -15.56
C PHE A 41 -4.82 26.69 -15.65
N VAL A 42 -5.43 25.94 -14.75
CA VAL A 42 -6.91 25.78 -14.71
C VAL A 42 -7.60 27.09 -14.35
N LYS A 43 -7.00 27.92 -13.49
CA LYS A 43 -7.52 29.26 -13.17
C LYS A 43 -7.42 30.26 -14.33
N SER A 44 -6.40 30.16 -15.20
CA SER A 44 -6.28 31.07 -16.35
C SER A 44 -7.13 30.64 -17.56
N ALA A 45 -7.45 29.34 -17.68
CA ALA A 45 -8.19 28.79 -18.82
C ALA A 45 -9.73 28.86 -18.66
N LEU A 46 -10.25 28.95 -17.43
CA LEU A 46 -11.68 28.98 -17.14
C LEU A 46 -12.07 30.34 -16.56
N GLY A 47 -12.26 31.32 -17.45
CA GLY A 47 -12.66 32.70 -17.13
C GLY A 47 -14.13 32.86 -16.70
N SER A 48 -14.69 31.91 -15.96
CA SER A 48 -16.04 32.02 -15.38
C SER A 48 -16.14 31.18 -14.11
N GLU A 49 -16.70 31.75 -13.04
CA GLU A 49 -16.96 31.05 -11.78
C GLU A 49 -17.65 29.69 -12.04
N PRO A 50 -17.17 28.59 -11.45
CA PRO A 50 -17.82 27.31 -11.62
C PRO A 50 -19.18 27.36 -10.93
N GLN A 51 -20.25 27.31 -11.74
CA GLN A 51 -21.57 26.93 -11.25
C GLN A 51 -21.43 25.64 -10.44
N SER A 52 -21.94 25.69 -9.21
CA SER A 52 -22.06 24.55 -8.31
C SER A 52 -22.83 23.42 -9.00
N MET A 53 -22.10 22.52 -9.66
CA MET A 53 -22.62 21.20 -9.97
C MET A 53 -22.55 20.38 -8.69
N GLY A 54 -23.61 20.48 -7.90
CA GLY A 54 -23.92 19.57 -6.79
C GLY A 54 -24.20 18.16 -7.29
N LYS A 55 -23.21 17.50 -7.88
CA LYS A 55 -23.16 16.05 -7.99
C LYS A 55 -22.10 15.56 -7.02
N THR A 56 -22.55 15.26 -5.81
CA THR A 56 -21.87 14.32 -4.93
C THR A 56 -21.87 12.99 -5.66
N GLU A 57 -20.82 12.69 -6.43
CA GLU A 57 -20.55 11.29 -6.75
C GLU A 57 -20.20 10.63 -5.41
N GLU A 58 -21.16 9.93 -4.81
CA GLU A 58 -20.84 8.82 -3.93
C GLU A 58 -20.13 7.76 -4.78
N LEU A 59 -18.84 7.98 -5.01
CA LEU A 59 -17.91 6.96 -5.47
C LEU A 59 -17.68 6.01 -4.28
N SER A 60 -18.73 5.31 -3.93
CA SER A 60 -18.77 4.40 -2.82
C SER A 60 -18.02 3.14 -3.26
N ILE A 61 -16.81 2.96 -2.73
CA ILE A 61 -16.09 1.67 -2.72
C ILE A 61 -16.94 0.61 -1.97
N THR A 62 -18.04 1.06 -1.36
CA THR A 62 -19.04 0.36 -0.56
C THR A 62 -20.30 -0.03 -1.32
N GLU A 63 -20.40 0.15 -2.65
CA GLU A 63 -21.60 -0.33 -3.35
C GLU A 63 -21.71 -1.83 -3.08
N PRO A 64 -22.82 -2.29 -2.46
CA PRO A 64 -22.99 -3.69 -2.19
C PRO A 64 -22.87 -4.44 -3.52
N PRO A 65 -22.22 -5.61 -3.54
CA PRO A 65 -22.13 -6.41 -4.75
C PRO A 65 -23.52 -6.54 -5.37
N ASP A 66 -23.63 -6.34 -6.68
CA ASP A 66 -24.82 -6.74 -7.41
C ASP A 66 -25.10 -8.22 -7.06
N PRO A 67 -26.25 -8.54 -6.43
CA PRO A 67 -26.54 -9.90 -6.00
C PRO A 67 -26.65 -10.88 -7.17
N THR A 68 -26.73 -10.36 -8.40
CA THR A 68 -26.76 -11.13 -9.65
C THR A 68 -25.39 -11.22 -10.35
N ALA A 69 -24.40 -10.43 -9.93
CA ALA A 69 -23.06 -10.53 -10.48
C ALA A 69 -22.41 -11.86 -10.08
N PRO A 70 -21.77 -12.59 -11.02
CA PRO A 70 -21.04 -13.79 -10.67
C PRO A 70 -19.97 -13.43 -9.63
N ALA A 71 -19.95 -14.20 -8.53
CA ALA A 71 -18.99 -13.98 -7.45
C ALA A 71 -17.57 -14.05 -8.03
N PHE A 72 -16.86 -12.92 -8.04
CA PHE A 72 -15.44 -12.91 -8.36
C PHE A 72 -14.72 -13.57 -7.19
N SER A 73 -14.38 -14.85 -7.34
CA SER A 73 -13.63 -15.51 -6.29
C SER A 73 -12.20 -15.04 -6.35
N LEU A 74 -11.68 -14.59 -5.21
CA LEU A 74 -10.25 -14.34 -5.09
C LEU A 74 -9.46 -15.63 -5.44
N SER A 75 -10.01 -16.85 -5.33
CA SER A 75 -9.33 -18.07 -5.81
C SER A 75 -8.95 -18.01 -7.30
N ASP A 76 -9.70 -17.25 -8.09
CA ASP A 76 -9.58 -17.17 -9.54
C ASP A 76 -8.48 -16.18 -9.95
N VAL A 77 -8.07 -15.32 -9.02
CA VAL A 77 -6.84 -14.54 -9.13
C VAL A 77 -5.66 -15.48 -8.89
N VAL A 78 -5.14 -16.07 -9.97
CA VAL A 78 -3.91 -16.86 -9.93
C VAL A 78 -2.80 -15.97 -9.41
N THR A 79 -2.28 -16.33 -8.25
CA THR A 79 -1.06 -15.74 -7.72
C THR A 79 0.10 -16.37 -8.47
N GLY A 80 0.94 -15.57 -9.10
CA GLY A 80 2.21 -16.10 -9.58
C GLY A 80 2.93 -16.65 -8.36
N LYS A 81 3.53 -17.85 -8.44
CA LYS A 81 4.33 -18.34 -7.31
C LYS A 81 5.52 -17.39 -7.17
N PRO A 82 5.59 -16.54 -6.13
CA PRO A 82 6.71 -15.61 -6.01
C PRO A 82 7.98 -16.44 -5.88
N ARG A 83 9.09 -15.93 -6.45
CA ARG A 83 10.37 -16.61 -6.31
C ARG A 83 10.71 -16.68 -4.82
N ILE A 84 10.98 -17.88 -4.34
CA ILE A 84 11.47 -18.10 -2.98
C ILE A 84 12.98 -17.96 -3.01
N LEU A 85 13.48 -17.06 -2.18
CA LEU A 85 14.91 -16.86 -1.99
C LEU A 85 15.30 -17.28 -0.57
N ARG A 86 16.48 -17.89 -0.49
CA ARG A 86 17.12 -18.34 0.76
C ARG A 86 18.52 -17.77 0.75
N GLY A 87 18.94 -17.13 1.83
CA GLY A 87 20.26 -16.53 1.94
C GLY A 87 20.34 -15.46 3.01
N SER A 88 21.57 -15.10 3.37
CA SER A 88 21.86 -13.99 4.28
C SER A 88 21.54 -12.66 3.59
N PRO A 89 20.98 -11.67 4.31
CA PRO A 89 20.74 -10.33 3.77
C PRO A 89 22.05 -9.54 3.72
N ASP A 90 23.00 -10.01 2.91
CA ASP A 90 24.20 -9.24 2.57
C ASP A 90 23.90 -8.25 1.43
N ASN A 91 24.88 -7.39 1.14
CA ASN A 91 24.75 -6.37 0.11
C ASN A 91 24.53 -7.00 -1.28
N GLU A 92 25.15 -8.14 -1.59
CA GLU A 92 25.00 -8.79 -2.88
C GLU A 92 23.58 -9.34 -3.06
N PHE A 93 23.03 -9.94 -2.01
CA PHE A 93 21.64 -10.38 -1.95
C PHE A 93 20.68 -9.20 -2.13
N ALA A 94 20.88 -8.10 -1.41
CA ALA A 94 20.07 -6.88 -1.54
C ALA A 94 20.11 -6.30 -2.97
N GLU A 95 21.29 -6.21 -3.59
CA GLU A 95 21.42 -5.72 -4.98
C GLU A 95 20.67 -6.63 -5.97
N ARG A 96 20.76 -7.95 -5.82
CA ARG A 96 20.00 -8.89 -6.67
C ARG A 96 18.49 -8.72 -6.48
N LEU A 97 18.02 -8.48 -5.25
CA LEU A 97 16.60 -8.22 -4.98
C LEU A 97 16.12 -6.95 -5.68
N ILE A 98 16.83 -5.84 -5.47
CA ILE A 98 16.47 -4.53 -6.01
C ILE A 98 16.49 -4.57 -7.54
N LYS A 99 17.54 -5.15 -8.13
CA LYS A 99 17.67 -5.27 -9.59
C LYS A 99 16.56 -6.12 -10.21
N SER A 100 16.03 -7.10 -9.47
CA SER A 100 14.96 -7.97 -9.98
C SER A 100 13.65 -7.22 -10.21
N ARG A 101 13.38 -6.14 -9.45
CA ARG A 101 12.12 -5.37 -9.45
C ARG A 101 10.87 -6.25 -9.49
N LYS A 102 10.92 -7.40 -8.80
CA LYS A 102 9.85 -8.40 -8.77
C LYS A 102 9.53 -8.79 -7.33
N PRO A 103 8.27 -9.13 -7.02
CA PRO A 103 7.92 -9.67 -5.71
C PRO A 103 8.67 -10.98 -5.43
N VAL A 104 9.25 -11.08 -4.25
CA VAL A 104 9.96 -12.27 -3.76
C VAL A 104 9.48 -12.64 -2.37
N VAL A 105 9.61 -13.91 -2.02
CA VAL A 105 9.48 -14.36 -0.63
C VAL A 105 10.86 -14.76 -0.14
N VAL A 106 11.36 -14.06 0.88
CA VAL A 106 12.62 -14.39 1.52
C VAL A 106 12.33 -15.30 2.71
N LYS A 107 13.00 -16.46 2.77
CA LYS A 107 12.94 -17.40 3.89
C LYS A 107 14.31 -17.53 4.54
N ASN A 108 14.32 -17.81 5.85
CA ASN A 108 15.54 -18.02 6.65
C ASN A 108 16.52 -16.83 6.53
N SER A 109 16.02 -15.60 6.66
CA SER A 109 16.86 -14.38 6.69
C SER A 109 17.09 -13.90 8.13
N VAL A 110 17.74 -12.76 8.30
CA VAL A 110 18.00 -12.14 9.62
C VAL A 110 16.75 -12.01 10.50
N VAL A 111 15.56 -11.89 9.90
CA VAL A 111 14.30 -11.78 10.65
C VAL A 111 13.95 -13.05 11.41
N SER A 112 14.50 -14.22 11.03
CA SER A 112 14.31 -15.45 11.80
C SER A 112 15.10 -15.43 13.12
N LEU A 113 15.98 -14.45 13.33
CA LEU A 113 16.71 -14.25 14.57
C LEU A 113 16.00 -13.26 15.52
N TRP A 114 14.89 -12.67 15.08
CA TRP A 114 14.11 -11.74 15.90
C TRP A 114 13.43 -12.51 17.04
N ALA A 115 13.58 -12.01 18.28
CA ALA A 115 12.85 -12.54 19.42
C ALA A 115 11.33 -12.43 19.20
N ALA A 116 10.88 -11.48 18.39
CA ALA A 116 9.50 -11.33 17.97
C ALA A 116 8.91 -12.58 17.30
N MET A 117 9.72 -13.41 16.62
CA MET A 117 9.23 -14.64 15.98
C MET A 117 8.62 -15.62 16.99
N ASP A 118 9.18 -15.66 18.20
CA ASP A 118 8.74 -16.55 19.27
C ASP A 118 7.84 -15.84 20.29
N LYS A 119 8.19 -14.60 20.64
CA LYS A 119 7.54 -13.86 21.73
C LYS A 119 6.20 -13.25 21.33
N TRP A 120 6.04 -12.76 20.09
CA TRP A 120 4.88 -11.94 19.73
C TRP A 120 3.62 -12.75 19.50
N ASN A 121 3.01 -13.14 20.61
CA ASN A 121 1.65 -13.63 20.68
C ASN A 121 0.68 -12.52 21.16
N PHE A 122 -0.63 -12.75 21.05
CA PHE A 122 -1.62 -11.72 21.41
C PHE A 122 -1.52 -11.28 22.88
N SER A 123 -1.25 -12.21 23.81
CA SER A 123 -1.06 -11.86 25.23
C SER A 123 0.21 -11.02 25.44
N TYR A 124 1.32 -11.42 24.82
CA TYR A 124 2.56 -10.67 24.88
C TYR A 124 2.40 -9.26 24.33
N LEU A 125 1.81 -9.13 23.13
CA LEU A 125 1.60 -7.81 22.53
C LEU A 125 0.66 -6.96 23.38
N ALA A 126 -0.47 -7.51 23.86
CA ALA A 126 -1.40 -6.79 24.74
C ALA A 126 -0.72 -6.18 25.98
N ASN A 127 0.26 -6.88 26.54
CA ASN A 127 1.00 -6.44 27.73
C ASN A 127 2.22 -5.56 27.43
N ASN A 128 2.67 -5.48 26.17
CA ASN A 128 3.92 -4.83 25.79
C ASN A 128 3.78 -3.76 24.69
N MET A 129 2.56 -3.40 24.28
CA MET A 129 2.33 -2.25 23.37
C MET A 129 2.85 -0.92 23.93
N GLY A 130 3.07 -0.81 25.24
CA GLY A 130 3.58 0.41 25.88
C GLY A 130 2.54 1.52 26.00
N THR A 131 1.26 1.21 25.79
CA THR A 131 0.14 2.13 25.93
C THR A 131 -1.11 1.38 26.39
N GLU A 132 -1.93 2.04 27.21
CA GLU A 132 -3.26 1.55 27.62
C GLU A 132 -4.31 1.73 26.52
N ILE A 133 -4.12 2.72 25.64
CA ILE A 133 -5.06 3.08 24.57
C ILE A 133 -4.36 3.00 23.21
N LEU A 134 -4.96 2.26 22.29
CA LEU A 134 -4.64 2.30 20.87
C LEU A 134 -5.52 3.33 20.18
N GLU A 135 -4.89 4.32 19.56
CA GLU A 135 -5.59 5.35 18.80
C GLU A 135 -5.90 4.89 17.37
N GLN A 136 -6.97 5.45 16.80
CA GLN A 136 -7.34 5.26 15.38
C GLN A 136 -7.49 3.80 14.95
N VAL A 137 -7.99 2.94 15.84
CA VAL A 137 -8.38 1.57 15.49
C VAL A 137 -9.56 1.64 14.53
N LYS A 138 -9.45 0.97 13.38
CA LYS A 138 -10.53 0.89 12.40
C LYS A 138 -11.44 -0.28 12.76
N CYS A 139 -12.70 0.02 13.06
CA CYS A 139 -13.74 -0.97 13.35
C CYS A 139 -14.75 -1.03 12.19
N THR A 140 -15.05 -2.23 11.68
CA THR A 140 -15.88 -2.45 10.49
C THR A 140 -16.50 -3.84 10.42
N ASP A 141 -17.72 -3.95 9.86
CA ASP A 141 -18.35 -5.22 9.50
C ASP A 141 -18.07 -5.64 8.05
N ASN A 142 -17.55 -4.71 7.23
CA ASN A 142 -17.20 -4.99 5.84
C ASN A 142 -15.75 -5.51 5.71
N TYR A 143 -14.97 -5.50 6.79
CA TYR A 143 -13.56 -5.90 6.78
C TYR A 143 -12.67 -5.10 5.82
N LEU A 144 -13.15 -4.00 5.24
CA LEU A 144 -12.39 -3.19 4.29
C LEU A 144 -11.74 -2.01 5.01
N SER A 145 -10.45 -1.79 4.74
CA SER A 145 -9.69 -0.68 5.29
C SER A 145 -8.83 0.02 4.22
N PHE A 146 -8.75 1.34 4.32
CA PHE A 146 -7.87 2.18 3.53
C PHE A 146 -7.70 3.55 4.21
N ASP A 147 -6.70 4.34 3.78
CA ASP A 147 -6.44 5.68 4.30
C ASP A 147 -6.49 6.71 3.17
N PRO A 148 -7.43 7.68 3.19
CA PRO A 148 -7.36 8.83 2.30
C PRO A 148 -6.14 9.70 2.59
N ASP A 149 -5.53 10.21 1.54
CA ASP A 149 -4.50 11.23 1.63
C ASP A 149 -5.14 12.59 1.97
N ARG A 150 -5.03 12.97 3.24
CA ARG A 150 -5.54 14.25 3.77
C ARG A 150 -4.86 15.46 3.12
N THR A 151 -3.68 15.27 2.53
CA THR A 151 -2.90 16.32 1.86
C THR A 151 -3.25 16.47 0.38
N ALA A 152 -4.09 15.60 -0.18
CA ALA A 152 -4.45 15.67 -1.59
C ALA A 152 -5.06 17.03 -1.99
N PRO A 153 -4.81 17.51 -3.22
CA PRO A 153 -5.32 18.80 -3.70
C PRO A 153 -6.84 18.90 -3.66
N LEU A 154 -7.55 17.83 -4.07
CA LEU A 154 -9.00 17.82 -4.08
C LEU A 154 -9.54 17.45 -2.70
N LYS A 155 -10.37 18.33 -2.13
CA LYS A 155 -11.03 18.10 -0.84
C LYS A 155 -12.40 17.48 -1.07
N LEU A 156 -12.50 16.18 -0.85
CA LEU A 156 -13.74 15.41 -0.95
C LEU A 156 -14.09 14.78 0.39
N SER A 157 -15.37 14.77 0.72
CA SER A 157 -15.92 13.96 1.80
C SER A 157 -16.03 12.52 1.30
N ILE A 158 -15.14 11.64 1.76
CA ILE A 158 -15.13 10.23 1.38
C ILE A 158 -15.83 9.43 2.46
N ALA A 159 -16.88 8.70 2.08
CA ALA A 159 -17.50 7.71 2.94
C ALA A 159 -16.49 6.57 3.20
N LEU A 160 -16.18 6.33 4.48
CA LEU A 160 -15.26 5.27 4.89
C LEU A 160 -16.04 4.01 5.27
N PRO A 161 -15.56 2.81 4.88
CA PRO A 161 -16.21 1.54 5.22
C PRO A 161 -15.93 1.11 6.67
N PHE A 162 -15.43 2.00 7.51
CA PHE A 162 -15.03 1.76 8.89
C PHE A 162 -15.22 3.02 9.73
N THR A 163 -15.33 2.84 11.04
CA THR A 163 -15.22 3.92 12.02
C THR A 163 -13.86 3.86 12.69
N GLU A 164 -13.20 5.00 12.89
CA GLU A 164 -11.99 5.08 13.71
C GLU A 164 -12.36 5.30 15.18
N ARG A 165 -11.75 4.52 16.08
CA ARG A 165 -11.99 4.60 17.52
C ARG A 165 -10.69 4.48 18.30
N ASN A 166 -10.67 5.15 19.44
CA ASN A 166 -9.66 4.85 20.46
C ASN A 166 -10.19 3.68 21.29
N MET A 167 -9.37 2.64 21.45
CA MET A 167 -9.74 1.42 22.18
C MET A 167 -8.69 1.12 23.22
N SER A 168 -9.07 0.53 24.36
CA SER A 168 -8.05 -0.01 25.24
C SER A 168 -7.29 -1.13 24.54
N THR A 169 -5.99 -1.22 24.80
CA THR A 169 -5.12 -2.25 24.23
C THR A 169 -5.69 -3.64 24.52
N SER A 170 -6.11 -3.89 25.76
CA SER A 170 -6.71 -5.16 26.18
C SER A 170 -8.01 -5.49 25.45
N SER A 171 -8.91 -4.52 25.27
CA SER A 171 -10.16 -4.72 24.52
C SER A 171 -9.86 -4.99 23.04
N PHE A 172 -8.95 -4.25 22.41
CA PHE A 172 -8.56 -4.51 21.02
C PHE A 172 -8.05 -5.94 20.82
N PHE A 173 -7.12 -6.41 21.66
CA PHE A 173 -6.60 -7.78 21.58
C PHE A 173 -7.67 -8.84 21.87
N SER A 174 -8.68 -8.52 22.69
CA SER A 174 -9.82 -9.42 22.91
C SER A 174 -10.71 -9.50 21.66
N CYS A 175 -11.05 -8.35 21.06
CA CYS A 175 -11.90 -8.27 19.88
C CYS A 175 -11.30 -8.96 18.64
N ILE A 176 -10.00 -8.83 18.39
CA ILE A 176 -9.36 -9.50 17.23
C ILE A 176 -9.23 -11.02 17.41
N GLN A 177 -9.28 -11.51 18.66
CA GLN A 177 -9.24 -12.93 18.98
C GLN A 177 -10.63 -13.55 18.86
N ASP A 178 -11.63 -12.85 19.41
CA ASP A 178 -13.03 -13.25 19.38
C ASP A 178 -13.92 -12.00 19.19
N PRO A 179 -14.44 -11.77 17.98
CA PRO A 179 -15.34 -10.65 17.73
C PRO A 179 -16.62 -10.70 18.57
N SER A 180 -17.05 -11.88 19.04
CA SER A 180 -18.29 -12.02 19.83
C SER A 180 -18.19 -11.39 21.22
N VAL A 181 -16.97 -11.16 21.73
CA VAL A 181 -16.76 -10.47 23.00
C VAL A 181 -16.55 -8.96 22.84
N CYS A 182 -16.60 -8.44 21.61
CA CYS A 182 -16.34 -7.03 21.37
C CYS A 182 -17.57 -6.15 21.66
N LEU A 183 -17.41 -5.21 22.59
CA LEU A 183 -18.51 -4.35 23.06
C LEU A 183 -19.04 -3.40 21.98
N ASP A 184 -18.28 -3.12 20.93
CA ASP A 184 -18.74 -2.27 19.83
C ASP A 184 -19.60 -2.99 18.79
N GLY A 185 -19.74 -4.32 18.91
CA GLY A 185 -20.52 -5.16 18.00
C GLY A 185 -19.91 -5.32 16.61
N MET A 186 -18.72 -4.77 16.36
CA MET A 186 -18.07 -4.80 15.04
C MET A 186 -17.35 -6.12 14.82
N LEU A 187 -17.44 -6.66 13.61
CA LEU A 187 -16.83 -7.95 13.28
C LEU A 187 -15.33 -7.89 13.00
N GLY A 188 -14.81 -6.71 12.65
CA GLY A 188 -13.42 -6.51 12.22
C GLY A 188 -12.76 -5.30 12.86
N HIS A 189 -11.55 -5.50 13.38
CA HIS A 189 -10.72 -4.47 13.96
C HIS A 189 -9.34 -4.47 13.30
N TYR A 190 -8.78 -3.29 13.07
CA TYR A 190 -7.48 -3.13 12.45
C TYR A 190 -6.72 -1.97 13.08
N TYR A 191 -5.51 -2.26 13.53
CA TYR A 191 -4.55 -1.29 14.06
C TYR A 191 -3.33 -1.22 13.14
N PHE A 192 -2.96 0.01 12.78
CA PHE A 192 -1.75 0.33 12.04
C PHE A 192 -1.06 1.52 12.70
N GLY A 193 0.22 1.36 13.03
CA GLY A 193 1.00 2.41 13.68
C GLY A 193 2.49 2.11 13.64
N SER A 194 3.30 3.06 14.07
CA SER A 194 4.75 2.83 14.24
C SER A 194 5.01 1.73 15.26
N VAL A 195 6.08 0.96 15.09
CA VAL A 195 6.48 -0.03 16.11
C VAL A 195 6.78 0.69 17.43
N PRO A 196 6.07 0.36 18.54
CA PRO A 196 6.29 0.95 19.85
C PRO A 196 7.72 0.73 20.36
N GLU A 197 8.27 1.69 21.10
CA GLU A 197 9.63 1.60 21.65
C GLU A 197 9.81 0.36 22.53
N SER A 198 8.79 0.02 23.33
CA SER A 198 8.74 -1.18 24.17
C SER A 198 8.91 -2.51 23.42
N LEU A 199 8.64 -2.51 22.11
CA LEU A 199 8.71 -3.69 21.25
C LEU A 199 9.95 -3.70 20.34
N ARG A 200 10.67 -2.58 20.20
CA ARG A 200 11.81 -2.49 19.27
C ARG A 200 12.95 -3.44 19.62
N GLY A 201 13.18 -3.69 20.90
CA GLY A 201 14.20 -4.63 21.38
C GLY A 201 13.98 -6.09 20.91
N ASP A 202 12.78 -6.45 20.45
CA ASP A 202 12.48 -7.78 19.92
C ASP A 202 12.82 -7.92 18.42
N LEU A 203 13.13 -6.82 17.73
CA LEU A 203 13.35 -6.77 16.28
C LEU A 203 14.84 -6.65 15.91
N ASN A 204 15.77 -7.15 16.72
CA ASN A 204 17.22 -6.91 16.57
C ASN A 204 17.81 -7.23 15.18
N SER A 205 18.95 -6.63 14.83
CA SER A 205 19.68 -6.86 13.57
C SER A 205 18.98 -6.36 12.29
N THR A 206 18.17 -5.30 12.40
CA THR A 206 17.42 -4.70 11.27
C THR A 206 18.29 -4.06 10.20
N ARG A 207 19.53 -3.65 10.51
CA ARG A 207 20.40 -2.88 9.60
C ARG A 207 20.60 -3.55 8.24
N SER A 208 20.69 -4.87 8.22
CA SER A 208 20.89 -5.68 7.01
C SER A 208 19.66 -5.71 6.07
N LEU A 209 18.50 -5.29 6.54
CA LEU A 209 17.30 -5.13 5.71
C LEU A 209 17.36 -3.87 4.83
N TYR A 210 18.32 -2.97 5.10
CA TYR A 210 18.46 -1.69 4.40
C TYR A 210 19.73 -1.69 3.57
N ARG A 211 19.62 -1.21 2.32
CA ARG A 211 20.73 -1.17 1.37
C ARG A 211 21.84 -0.24 1.84
N THR A 212 21.50 1.01 2.17
CA THR A 212 22.48 2.01 2.60
C THR A 212 22.21 2.49 4.03
N GLU A 213 23.19 3.16 4.62
CA GLU A 213 23.03 3.81 5.93
C GLU A 213 22.00 4.95 5.88
N LYS A 214 21.88 5.62 4.72
CA LYS A 214 20.86 6.64 4.48
C LYS A 214 19.47 6.02 4.49
N ASP A 215 19.29 4.88 3.83
CA ASP A 215 18.01 4.16 3.82
C ASP A 215 17.65 3.66 5.23
N PHE A 216 18.64 3.17 5.98
CA PHE A 216 18.45 2.74 7.36
C PHE A 216 17.96 3.89 8.26
N LYS A 217 18.58 5.06 8.16
CA LYS A 217 18.20 6.25 8.95
C LYS A 217 16.85 6.84 8.52
N ALA A 218 16.51 6.75 7.23
CA ALA A 218 15.22 7.20 6.71
C ALA A 218 14.09 6.16 6.89
N GLY A 219 14.46 4.92 7.20
CA GLY A 219 13.57 3.78 7.32
C GLY A 219 12.49 3.98 8.37
N ARG A 220 11.29 3.50 8.06
CA ARG A 220 10.15 3.51 8.98
C ARG A 220 9.69 2.08 9.21
N GLN A 221 9.43 1.76 10.47
CA GLN A 221 8.90 0.46 10.87
C GLN A 221 7.51 0.64 11.43
N PHE A 222 6.57 -0.08 10.86
CA PHE A 222 5.19 -0.08 11.29
C PHE A 222 4.76 -1.47 11.76
N LEU A 223 3.68 -1.50 12.50
CA LEU A 223 3.02 -2.68 13.05
C LEU A 223 1.60 -2.73 12.50
N TRP A 224 1.21 -3.89 11.99
CA TRP A 224 -0.12 -4.16 11.45
C TRP A 224 -0.74 -5.32 12.23
N ILE A 225 -1.78 -5.04 13.01
CA ILE A 225 -2.52 -6.05 13.77
C ILE A 225 -3.98 -5.96 13.39
N SER A 226 -4.62 -7.10 13.13
CA SER A 226 -6.01 -7.09 12.68
C SER A 226 -6.75 -8.37 13.03
N SER A 227 -8.08 -8.29 13.04
CA SER A 227 -8.96 -9.46 12.99
C SER A 227 -8.69 -10.29 11.73
N ALA A 228 -9.02 -11.57 11.78
CA ALA A 228 -9.04 -12.42 10.59
C ALA A 228 -10.06 -11.88 9.57
N GLY A 229 -9.70 -11.93 8.28
CA GLY A 229 -10.56 -11.47 7.19
C GLY A 229 -10.41 -10.00 6.80
N MET A 230 -9.68 -9.17 7.58
CA MET A 230 -9.41 -7.79 7.20
C MET A 230 -8.68 -7.67 5.85
N ILE A 231 -9.12 -6.70 5.05
CA ILE A 231 -8.66 -6.41 3.69
C ILE A 231 -8.13 -4.99 3.65
N THR A 232 -6.95 -4.83 3.06
CA THR A 232 -6.41 -3.53 2.64
C THR A 232 -6.74 -3.32 1.18
N HIS A 233 -7.35 -2.19 0.85
CA HIS A 233 -7.78 -1.88 -0.52
C HIS A 233 -6.61 -1.87 -1.52
N GLY A 234 -6.87 -2.20 -2.79
CA GLY A 234 -5.82 -2.26 -3.83
C GLY A 234 -5.14 -0.90 -4.04
N HIS A 235 -3.82 -0.85 -3.86
CA HIS A 235 -3.03 0.38 -3.91
C HIS A 235 -1.58 0.12 -4.34
N PHE A 236 -0.81 1.21 -4.52
CA PHE A 236 0.64 1.18 -4.53
C PHE A 236 1.21 2.11 -3.46
N ASP A 237 2.43 1.81 -3.03
CA ASP A 237 3.24 2.66 -2.18
C ASP A 237 4.34 3.34 -3.01
N GLN A 238 4.84 4.48 -2.55
CA GLN A 238 5.94 5.20 -3.21
C GLN A 238 7.32 4.64 -2.83
N ASP A 239 7.40 3.95 -1.69
CA ASP A 239 8.64 3.40 -1.15
C ASP A 239 8.77 1.90 -1.41
N TYR A 240 10.01 1.41 -1.38
CA TYR A 240 10.26 -0.04 -1.29
C TYR A 240 9.79 -0.55 0.07
N ASN A 241 9.14 -1.73 0.09
CA ASN A 241 8.58 -2.31 1.29
C ASN A 241 9.15 -3.71 1.55
N PHE A 242 9.57 -3.97 2.80
CA PHE A 242 9.90 -5.30 3.29
C PHE A 242 8.85 -5.72 4.33
N PHE A 243 7.89 -6.55 3.90
CA PHE A 243 6.81 -7.01 4.77
C PHE A 243 7.22 -8.28 5.54
N VAL A 244 7.20 -8.22 6.87
CA VAL A 244 7.48 -9.36 7.75
C VAL A 244 6.20 -9.91 8.37
N GLN A 245 5.85 -11.15 8.05
CA GLN A 245 4.73 -11.85 8.68
C GLN A 245 5.20 -12.57 9.94
N LEU A 246 4.74 -12.09 11.11
CA LEU A 246 5.11 -12.67 12.41
C LEU A 246 4.09 -13.71 12.90
N ARG A 247 2.78 -13.38 12.85
CA ARG A 247 1.71 -14.26 13.31
C ARG A 247 0.54 -14.31 12.34
N GLY A 248 -0.07 -15.49 12.16
CA GLY A 248 -1.18 -15.67 11.25
C GLY A 248 -0.75 -15.74 9.78
N ARG A 249 -1.70 -15.56 8.86
CA ARG A 249 -1.47 -15.65 7.41
C ARG A 249 -2.14 -14.48 6.71
N LYS A 250 -1.41 -13.83 5.79
CA LYS A 250 -1.95 -12.84 4.86
C LYS A 250 -1.81 -13.34 3.43
N ARG A 251 -2.86 -13.11 2.64
CA ARG A 251 -2.83 -13.30 1.20
C ARG A 251 -2.45 -11.97 0.54
N PHE A 252 -1.43 -12.00 -0.31
CA PHE A 252 -1.06 -10.87 -1.15
C PHE A 252 -1.46 -11.13 -2.59
N THR A 253 -2.09 -10.13 -3.20
CA THR A 253 -2.31 -10.04 -4.65
C THR A 253 -1.54 -8.83 -5.13
N LEU A 254 -0.62 -9.05 -6.09
CA LEU A 254 0.28 -8.02 -6.59
C LEU A 254 0.16 -7.95 -8.11
N TRP A 255 0.16 -6.73 -8.63
CA TRP A 255 0.14 -6.44 -10.06
C TRP A 255 1.38 -5.66 -10.45
N SER A 256 1.85 -5.86 -11.68
CA SER A 256 2.96 -5.06 -12.22
C SER A 256 2.54 -3.60 -12.37
N PRO A 257 3.42 -2.62 -12.08
CA PRO A 257 3.17 -1.20 -12.40
C PRO A 257 2.83 -0.96 -13.88
N SER A 258 3.28 -1.84 -14.79
CA SER A 258 2.91 -1.78 -16.21
C SER A 258 1.40 -1.98 -16.47
N GLN A 259 0.63 -2.45 -15.48
CA GLN A 259 -0.81 -2.66 -15.56
C GLN A 259 -1.62 -1.53 -14.89
N HIS A 260 -0.99 -0.43 -14.47
CA HIS A 260 -1.67 0.65 -13.73
C HIS A 260 -2.91 1.21 -14.44
N GLU A 261 -2.89 1.32 -15.78
CA GLU A 261 -4.06 1.77 -16.56
C GLU A 261 -5.24 0.80 -16.45
N LEU A 262 -4.96 -0.50 -16.35
CA LEU A 262 -5.96 -1.56 -16.23
C LEU A 262 -6.53 -1.64 -14.81
N LEU A 263 -5.74 -1.24 -13.81
CA LEU A 263 -6.16 -1.14 -12.40
C LEU A 263 -7.04 0.07 -12.11
N CYS A 264 -7.32 0.92 -13.11
CA CYS A 264 -8.29 2.01 -13.01
C CYS A 264 -8.06 2.93 -11.79
N MET A 265 -6.81 3.36 -11.59
CA MET A 265 -6.39 4.19 -10.46
C MET A 265 -7.16 5.53 -10.39
N TYR A 266 -7.29 6.08 -9.19
CA TYR A 266 -7.81 7.43 -9.03
C TYR A 266 -6.82 8.49 -9.61
N PRO A 267 -7.32 9.64 -10.10
CA PRO A 267 -6.46 10.74 -10.55
C PRO A 267 -5.55 11.25 -9.43
N ARG A 268 -4.36 11.78 -9.80
CA ARG A 268 -3.35 12.24 -8.83
C ARG A 268 -3.83 13.30 -7.84
N VAL A 269 -4.83 14.08 -8.22
CA VAL A 269 -5.42 15.13 -7.37
C VAL A 269 -6.42 14.60 -6.34
N HIS A 270 -6.89 13.36 -6.48
CA HIS A 270 -7.92 12.75 -5.63
C HIS A 270 -7.32 12.24 -4.30
N PRO A 271 -8.01 12.29 -3.15
CA PRO A 271 -7.48 11.74 -1.88
C PRO A 271 -7.16 10.24 -1.89
N LEU A 272 -7.68 9.51 -2.86
CA LEU A 272 -7.40 8.09 -3.07
C LEU A 272 -6.46 7.84 -4.26
N TRP A 273 -5.68 8.82 -4.70
CA TRP A 273 -4.86 8.77 -5.92
C TRP A 273 -3.97 7.53 -6.08
N HIS A 274 -3.44 6.99 -4.98
CA HIS A 274 -2.61 5.77 -5.00
C HIS A 274 -3.41 4.47 -4.89
N LYS A 275 -4.74 4.52 -5.00
CA LYS A 275 -5.65 3.38 -4.91
C LYS A 275 -6.38 3.13 -6.22
N SER A 276 -6.74 1.87 -6.44
CA SER A 276 -7.64 1.48 -7.51
C SER A 276 -9.07 1.97 -7.23
N ARG A 277 -9.81 2.35 -8.26
CA ARG A 277 -11.27 2.59 -8.16
C ARG A 277 -12.08 1.30 -8.10
N VAL A 278 -11.46 0.15 -8.36
CA VAL A 278 -12.11 -1.15 -8.45
C VAL A 278 -12.31 -1.74 -7.06
N ASN A 279 -13.53 -2.17 -6.75
CA ASN A 279 -13.79 -3.10 -5.67
C ASN A 279 -13.41 -4.52 -6.13
N PHE A 280 -12.22 -5.01 -5.76
CA PHE A 280 -11.75 -6.33 -6.19
C PHE A 280 -12.51 -7.52 -5.57
N ARG A 281 -13.45 -7.29 -4.63
CA ARG A 281 -14.34 -8.34 -4.13
C ARG A 281 -15.55 -8.55 -5.03
N ALA A 282 -15.93 -7.51 -5.76
CA ALA A 282 -17.10 -7.47 -6.63
C ALA A 282 -16.83 -6.44 -7.73
N PRO A 283 -15.95 -6.77 -8.70
CA PRO A 283 -15.56 -5.82 -9.72
C PRO A 283 -16.72 -5.53 -10.66
N ASP A 284 -17.08 -4.25 -10.78
CA ASP A 284 -18.02 -3.78 -11.80
C ASP A 284 -17.32 -3.72 -13.16
N LEU A 285 -17.43 -4.80 -13.93
CA LEU A 285 -16.84 -4.91 -15.27
C LEU A 285 -17.57 -4.05 -16.31
N SER A 286 -18.80 -3.61 -16.03
CA SER A 286 -19.51 -2.67 -16.92
C SER A 286 -18.86 -1.29 -16.85
N ARG A 287 -18.47 -0.87 -15.64
CA ARG A 287 -17.79 0.40 -15.38
C ARG A 287 -16.28 0.34 -15.63
N PHE A 288 -15.66 -0.82 -15.40
CA PHE A 288 -14.23 -1.04 -15.56
C PHE A 288 -13.92 -2.17 -16.56
N PRO A 289 -14.32 -2.06 -17.83
CA PRO A 289 -14.20 -3.15 -18.80
C PRO A 289 -12.74 -3.54 -19.10
N LYS A 290 -11.79 -2.61 -18.90
CA LYS A 290 -10.35 -2.88 -19.03
C LYS A 290 -9.82 -3.84 -17.96
N LEU A 291 -10.55 -4.02 -16.84
CA LEU A 291 -10.12 -4.91 -15.76
C LEU A 291 -10.00 -6.36 -16.25
N CYS A 292 -10.80 -6.78 -17.24
CA CYS A 292 -10.71 -8.11 -17.83
C CYS A 292 -9.34 -8.41 -18.47
N GLN A 293 -8.55 -7.37 -18.76
CA GLN A 293 -7.22 -7.49 -19.34
C GLN A 293 -6.12 -7.48 -18.27
N VAL A 294 -6.46 -7.22 -17.00
CA VAL A 294 -5.50 -7.29 -15.90
C VAL A 294 -5.00 -8.72 -15.82
N GLN A 295 -3.73 -8.87 -16.14
CA GLN A 295 -3.01 -10.10 -15.92
C GLN A 295 -2.63 -10.16 -14.45
N SER A 296 -3.46 -10.81 -13.64
CA SER A 296 -2.87 -11.81 -12.75
C SER A 296 -2.36 -12.95 -13.66
N PRO A 297 -1.44 -13.82 -13.24
CA PRO A 297 -1.08 -14.99 -14.05
C PRO A 297 -2.25 -15.92 -14.47
N ALA A 298 -3.51 -15.56 -14.21
CA ALA A 298 -4.64 -15.91 -15.04
C ALA A 298 -5.27 -14.64 -15.61
N GLY A 299 -5.21 -14.50 -16.94
CA GLY A 299 -6.15 -13.62 -17.64
C GLY A 299 -7.57 -14.13 -17.44
N CYS A 300 -8.56 -13.24 -17.61
CA CYS A 300 -9.95 -13.65 -17.64
C CYS A 300 -10.14 -14.74 -18.70
N ALA A 301 -10.37 -15.98 -18.27
CA ALA A 301 -10.98 -16.97 -19.12
C ALA A 301 -12.40 -16.46 -19.41
N GLY A 302 -12.59 -15.99 -20.64
CA GLY A 302 -13.86 -15.46 -21.09
C GLY A 302 -14.97 -16.50 -20.87
N THR A 303 -16.05 -16.08 -20.23
CA THR A 303 -17.36 -16.63 -20.50
C THR A 303 -17.69 -16.32 -21.97
N ARG A 304 -17.47 -17.31 -22.84
CA ARG A 304 -18.32 -17.48 -24.02
C ARG A 304 -19.59 -18.20 -23.59
#